data_AF-A0ABD2KQW2-F1
#
_entry.id   AF-A0ABD2KQW2-F1
#
_cell.length_a   1.000
_cell.length_b   1.000
_cell.length_c   1.000
_cell.angle_alpha   90.00
_cell.angle_beta   90.00
_cell.angle_gamma   90.00
#
_symmetry.space_group_name_H-M   'P 1'
#
loop_
_entity.id
_entity.type
_entity.pdbx_description
1 polymer ?
#
loop_
_entity_poly.entity_id
_entity_poly.type
_entity_poly.pdbx_seq_one_letter_code
_entity_poly.pdbx_strand_id
1 'polypeptide(L)'
;MLDKLLDIGHESHHRLASELVTGMVSGSKLWQYAKVRKVQERLEQQLTDTFLGLTEEVEKNWGTALATIFGACEPRVTNWLVQMLFGLAKRPTEISTQIKTRLYLLQSGLNQYEWRIPNEWRRLFEICMDNVNGLGCSYQNVRLRIGSCLATISSSDFKKALVEANGGDANAEDDSQWKHVTVEEVISRINAMLTPLGVKHSVRLLMVSPPMFLTPNRHFL
;
A
#
# COMPACT_ATOMS: atom_id res chain seq x y z
N MET A 1 -2.43 -27.47 -13.34
CA MET A 1 -3.64 -27.39 -12.48
C MET A 1 -3.98 -25.94 -12.22
N LEU A 2 -3.08 -25.15 -11.62
CA LEU A 2 -3.28 -23.70 -11.46
C LEU A 2 -3.54 -22.99 -12.80
N ASP A 3 -2.81 -23.34 -13.87
CA ASP A 3 -3.04 -22.81 -15.22
C ASP A 3 -4.49 -22.98 -15.69
N LYS A 4 -5.09 -24.13 -15.41
CA LYS A 4 -6.47 -24.44 -15.79
C LYS A 4 -7.49 -23.67 -14.95
N LEU A 5 -7.15 -23.30 -13.71
CA LEU A 5 -8.04 -22.53 -12.84
C LEU A 5 -7.99 -21.04 -13.16
N LEU A 6 -6.83 -20.52 -13.59
CA LEU A 6 -6.65 -19.12 -13.96
C LEU A 6 -7.23 -18.78 -15.34
N ASP A 7 -7.32 -19.77 -16.23
CA ASP A 7 -7.95 -19.62 -17.56
C ASP A 7 -9.48 -19.54 -17.48
N ILE A 8 -10.07 -20.10 -16.41
CA ILE A 8 -11.52 -20.06 -16.18
C ILE A 8 -11.87 -18.77 -15.43
N GLY A 9 -12.44 -17.79 -16.14
CA GLY A 9 -12.81 -16.48 -15.61
C GLY A 9 -13.96 -16.45 -14.60
N HIS A 10 -14.27 -17.55 -13.92
CA HIS A 10 -15.34 -17.61 -12.93
C HIS A 10 -14.79 -17.26 -11.54
N GLU A 11 -15.51 -16.44 -10.78
CA GLU A 11 -15.06 -15.92 -9.47
C GLU A 11 -14.59 -17.01 -8.50
N SER A 12 -15.35 -18.12 -8.41
CA SER A 12 -15.02 -19.26 -7.55
C SER A 12 -13.66 -19.91 -7.89
N HIS A 13 -13.25 -19.90 -9.16
CA HIS A 13 -11.96 -20.45 -9.59
C HIS A 13 -10.82 -19.53 -9.18
N HIS A 14 -11.01 -18.21 -9.31
CA HIS A 14 -10.05 -17.23 -8.79
C HIS A 14 -9.92 -17.29 -7.27
N ARG A 15 -11.02 -17.51 -6.54
CA ARG A 15 -10.98 -17.72 -5.09
C ARG A 15 -10.12 -18.94 -4.74
N LEU A 16 -10.43 -20.10 -5.33
CA LEU A 16 -9.65 -21.31 -5.12
C LEU A 16 -8.17 -21.15 -5.52
N ALA A 17 -7.91 -20.51 -6.68
CA ALA A 17 -6.56 -20.24 -7.14
C ALA A 17 -5.78 -19.35 -6.16
N SER A 18 -6.42 -18.30 -5.64
CA SER A 18 -5.81 -17.39 -4.66
C SER A 18 -5.46 -18.09 -3.33
N GLU A 19 -6.33 -19.00 -2.86
CA GLU A 19 -6.10 -19.81 -1.65
C GLU A 19 -4.95 -20.82 -1.87
N LEU A 20 -4.92 -21.48 -3.03
CA LEU A 20 -3.83 -22.39 -3.41
C LEU A 20 -2.48 -21.67 -3.49
N VAL A 21 -2.43 -20.49 -4.12
CA VAL A 21 -1.21 -19.66 -4.18
C VAL A 21 -0.78 -19.25 -2.78
N THR A 22 -1.73 -18.83 -1.93
CA THR A 22 -1.47 -18.49 -0.53
C THR A 22 -0.82 -19.66 0.23
N GLY A 23 -1.39 -20.86 0.11
CA GLY A 23 -0.85 -22.06 0.74
C GLY A 23 0.53 -22.45 0.20
N MET A 24 0.75 -22.34 -1.11
CA MET A 24 2.03 -22.66 -1.74
C MET A 24 3.13 -21.69 -1.29
N VAL A 25 2.89 -20.38 -1.35
CA VAL A 25 3.92 -19.39 -0.97
C VAL A 25 4.22 -19.47 0.52
N SER A 26 3.19 -19.49 1.38
CA SER A 26 3.37 -19.58 2.83
C SER A 26 3.95 -20.93 3.29
N GLY A 27 3.68 -22.01 2.56
CA GLY A 27 4.23 -23.34 2.82
C GLY A 27 5.65 -23.55 2.29
N SER A 28 6.07 -22.75 1.30
CA SER A 28 7.40 -22.88 0.67
C SER A 28 8.57 -22.55 1.60
N LYS A 29 8.31 -21.95 2.76
CA LYS A 29 9.32 -21.63 3.79
C LYS A 29 10.12 -22.84 4.31
N LEU A 30 9.57 -24.06 4.19
CA LEU A 30 10.23 -25.30 4.61
C LEU A 30 10.96 -26.02 3.46
N TRP A 31 10.93 -25.46 2.25
CA TRP A 31 11.49 -26.12 1.07
C TRP A 31 12.95 -25.72 0.85
N GLN A 32 13.68 -26.58 0.15
CA GLN A 32 15.02 -26.26 -0.33
C GLN A 32 14.98 -25.12 -1.34
N TYR A 33 16.00 -24.24 -1.30
CA TYR A 33 16.09 -23.04 -2.13
C TYR A 33 15.84 -23.28 -3.63
N ALA A 34 16.42 -24.34 -4.20
CA ALA A 34 16.24 -24.68 -5.61
C ALA A 34 14.76 -24.95 -5.98
N LYS A 35 14.03 -25.62 -5.08
CA LYS A 35 12.59 -25.89 -5.27
C LYS A 35 11.76 -24.63 -5.10
N VAL A 36 12.10 -23.80 -4.10
CA VAL A 36 11.44 -22.50 -3.87
C VAL A 36 11.59 -21.61 -5.10
N ARG A 37 12.80 -21.43 -5.61
CA ARG A 37 13.08 -20.59 -6.79
C ARG A 37 12.28 -21.00 -8.01
N LYS A 38 12.28 -22.29 -8.34
CA LYS A 38 11.52 -22.82 -9.49
C LYS A 38 10.02 -22.55 -9.39
N VAL A 39 9.45 -22.60 -8.18
CA VAL A 39 8.04 -22.30 -7.95
C VAL A 39 7.77 -20.80 -7.95
N GLN A 40 8.65 -20.00 -7.38
CA GLN A 40 8.55 -18.54 -7.43
C GLN A 40 8.58 -18.02 -8.87
N GLU A 41 9.53 -18.45 -9.70
CA GLU A 41 9.63 -18.04 -11.10
C GLU A 41 8.36 -18.37 -11.90
N ARG A 42 7.81 -19.59 -11.70
CA ARG A 42 6.56 -19.99 -12.34
C ARG A 42 5.37 -19.15 -11.87
N LEU A 43 5.26 -18.93 -10.56
CA LEU A 43 4.17 -18.15 -9.99
C LEU A 43 4.25 -16.68 -10.40
N GLU A 44 5.45 -16.10 -10.47
CA GLU A 44 5.66 -14.71 -10.89
C GLU A 44 5.11 -14.49 -12.30
N GLN A 45 5.42 -15.38 -13.24
CA GLN A 45 4.88 -15.32 -14.61
C GLN A 45 3.35 -15.43 -14.62
N GLN A 46 2.80 -16.47 -13.98
CA GLN A 46 1.35 -16.73 -13.96
C GLN A 46 0.55 -15.61 -13.28
N LEU A 47 1.05 -15.10 -12.16
CA LEU A 47 0.39 -14.02 -11.42
C LEU A 47 0.48 -12.69 -12.16
N THR A 48 1.60 -12.43 -12.86
CA THR A 48 1.73 -11.24 -13.71
C THR A 48 0.63 -11.23 -14.76
N ASP A 49 0.46 -12.32 -15.51
CA ASP A 49 -0.57 -12.41 -16.55
C ASP A 49 -1.98 -12.30 -15.97
N THR A 50 -2.24 -12.97 -14.84
CA THR A 50 -3.52 -12.91 -14.14
C THR A 50 -3.85 -11.49 -13.67
N PHE A 51 -2.90 -10.77 -13.09
CA PHE A 51 -3.11 -9.43 -12.53
C PHE A 51 -3.23 -8.34 -13.60
N LEU A 52 -2.80 -8.59 -14.84
CA LEU A 52 -3.03 -7.66 -15.95
C LEU A 52 -4.50 -7.62 -16.38
N GLY A 53 -5.20 -8.76 -16.30
CA GLY A 53 -6.60 -8.92 -16.70
C GLY A 53 -7.60 -8.97 -15.54
N LEU A 54 -7.18 -8.59 -14.33
CA LEU A 54 -7.99 -8.79 -13.13
C LEU A 54 -9.24 -7.89 -13.11
N THR A 55 -10.40 -8.47 -12.78
CA THR A 55 -11.67 -7.74 -12.63
C THR A 55 -11.91 -7.31 -11.18
N GLU A 56 -12.79 -6.32 -10.97
CA GLU A 56 -13.12 -5.81 -9.63
C GLU A 56 -13.82 -6.86 -8.75
N GLU A 57 -14.49 -7.84 -9.34
CA GLU A 57 -15.17 -8.91 -8.61
C GLU A 57 -14.17 -9.83 -7.89
N VAL A 58 -13.04 -10.11 -8.53
CA VAL A 58 -12.03 -11.04 -8.00
C VAL A 58 -10.86 -10.33 -7.29
N GLU A 59 -10.73 -9.01 -7.43
CA GLU A 59 -9.61 -8.26 -6.84
C GLU A 59 -9.50 -8.44 -5.33
N LYS A 60 -10.65 -8.52 -4.63
CA LYS A 60 -10.69 -8.69 -3.16
C LYS A 60 -10.16 -10.05 -2.71
N ASN A 61 -10.42 -11.11 -3.49
CA ASN A 61 -9.91 -12.45 -3.20
C ASN A 61 -8.38 -12.45 -3.25
N TRP A 62 -7.81 -11.83 -4.28
CA TRP A 62 -6.37 -11.69 -4.42
C TRP A 62 -5.75 -10.72 -3.41
N GLY A 63 -6.41 -9.61 -3.08
CA GLY A 63 -5.95 -8.70 -2.03
C GLY A 63 -5.86 -9.40 -0.66
N THR A 64 -6.86 -10.22 -0.33
CA THR A 64 -6.87 -11.04 0.90
C THR A 64 -5.78 -12.10 0.89
N ALA A 65 -5.59 -12.78 -0.24
CA ALA A 65 -4.52 -13.76 -0.44
C ALA A 65 -3.14 -13.12 -0.26
N LEU A 66 -2.88 -11.97 -0.89
CA LEU A 66 -1.62 -11.23 -0.74
C LEU A 66 -1.42 -10.77 0.71
N ALA A 67 -2.43 -10.20 1.35
CA ALA A 67 -2.34 -9.83 2.76
C ALA A 67 -2.00 -11.04 3.64
N THR A 68 -2.57 -12.21 3.35
CA THR A 68 -2.29 -13.44 4.11
C THR A 68 -0.86 -13.93 3.89
N ILE A 69 -0.38 -13.94 2.64
CA ILE A 69 1.00 -14.32 2.30
C ILE A 69 2.00 -13.40 3.00
N PHE A 70 1.79 -12.09 2.91
CA PHE A 70 2.71 -11.10 3.43
C PHE A 70 2.68 -11.07 4.97
N GLY A 71 1.51 -11.27 5.59
CA GLY A 71 1.42 -11.41 7.05
C GLY A 71 2.09 -12.68 7.58
N ALA A 72 2.12 -13.75 6.80
CA ALA A 72 2.70 -15.04 7.21
C ALA A 72 4.19 -15.21 6.90
N CYS A 73 4.77 -14.35 6.05
CA CYS A 73 6.13 -14.50 5.51
C CYS A 73 6.98 -13.26 5.71
N GLU A 74 8.25 -13.44 6.03
CA GLU A 74 9.24 -12.36 6.14
C GLU A 74 9.41 -11.59 4.80
N PRO A 75 9.58 -10.24 4.83
CA PRO A 75 9.74 -9.41 3.63
C PRO A 75 10.86 -9.88 2.68
N ARG A 76 11.92 -10.46 3.24
CA ARG A 76 13.07 -10.97 2.46
C ARG A 76 12.69 -12.15 1.56
N VAL A 77 11.76 -12.99 2.01
CA VAL A 77 11.33 -14.20 1.28
C VAL A 77 10.33 -13.86 0.18
N THR A 78 9.47 -12.86 0.42
CA THR A 78 8.41 -12.40 -0.49
C THR A 78 8.85 -11.23 -1.38
N ASN A 79 10.12 -10.80 -1.31
CA ASN A 79 10.61 -9.66 -2.08
C ASN A 79 10.37 -9.81 -3.59
N TRP A 80 10.46 -11.03 -4.14
CA TRP A 80 10.14 -11.28 -5.55
C TRP A 80 8.70 -10.85 -5.90
N LEU A 81 7.74 -11.15 -5.03
CA LEU A 81 6.33 -10.82 -5.19
C LEU A 81 6.09 -9.30 -5.01
N VAL A 82 6.81 -8.67 -4.06
CA VAL A 82 6.83 -7.21 -3.91
C VAL A 82 7.32 -6.54 -5.20
N GLN A 83 8.45 -6.99 -5.76
CA GLN A 83 9.00 -6.41 -6.99
C GLN A 83 8.07 -6.62 -8.18
N MET A 84 7.45 -7.81 -8.30
CA MET A 84 6.44 -8.10 -9.33
C MET A 84 5.25 -7.12 -9.25
N LEU A 85 4.69 -6.90 -8.05
CA LEU A 85 3.59 -5.95 -7.84
C LEU A 85 3.99 -4.51 -8.17
N PHE A 86 5.21 -4.09 -7.83
CA PHE A 86 5.74 -2.79 -8.24
C PHE A 86 5.89 -2.69 -9.77
N GLY A 87 6.35 -3.75 -10.43
CA GLY A 87 6.43 -3.82 -11.89
C GLY A 87 5.07 -3.65 -12.54
N LEU A 88 4.04 -4.30 -12.00
CA LEU A 88 2.65 -4.15 -12.44
C LEU A 88 2.14 -2.72 -12.23
N ALA A 89 2.34 -2.14 -11.06
CA ALA A 89 1.88 -0.78 -10.74
C ALA A 89 2.52 0.30 -11.61
N LYS A 90 3.76 0.10 -12.08
CA LYS A 90 4.46 1.01 -13.00
C LYS A 90 4.11 0.82 -14.47
N ARG A 91 3.51 -0.32 -14.84
CA ARG A 91 3.20 -0.60 -16.24
C ARG A 91 2.12 0.35 -16.74
N PRO A 92 2.36 1.13 -17.82
CA PRO A 92 1.38 2.07 -18.32
C PRO A 92 0.11 1.35 -18.75
N THR A 93 -1.03 1.89 -18.37
CA THR A 93 -2.35 1.44 -18.82
C THR A 93 -3.29 2.65 -18.84
N GLU A 94 -4.18 2.69 -19.82
CA GLU A 94 -5.23 3.72 -19.92
C GLU A 94 -6.50 3.31 -19.16
N ILE A 95 -6.57 2.04 -18.74
CA ILE A 95 -7.75 1.48 -18.09
C ILE A 95 -7.71 1.80 -16.59
N SER A 96 -8.59 2.71 -16.16
CA SER A 96 -8.62 3.22 -14.77
C SER A 96 -8.82 2.13 -13.71
N THR A 97 -9.64 1.10 -14.01
CA THR A 97 -9.86 -0.04 -13.12
C THR A 97 -8.58 -0.84 -12.89
N GLN A 98 -7.77 -1.05 -13.94
CA GLN A 98 -6.48 -1.73 -13.81
C GLN A 98 -5.48 -0.93 -12.97
N ILE A 99 -5.42 0.41 -13.13
CA ILE A 99 -4.58 1.28 -12.27
C ILE A 99 -4.99 1.11 -10.81
N LYS A 100 -6.29 1.25 -10.53
CA LYS A 100 -6.86 1.10 -9.19
C LYS A 100 -6.54 -0.26 -8.58
N THR A 101 -6.77 -1.35 -9.32
CA THR A 101 -6.57 -2.72 -8.85
C THR A 101 -5.09 -3.02 -8.58
N ARG A 102 -4.17 -2.59 -9.46
CA ARG A 102 -2.73 -2.79 -9.24
C ARG A 102 -2.22 -2.05 -7.99
N LEU A 103 -2.66 -0.80 -7.79
CA LEU A 103 -2.36 -0.05 -6.56
C LEU A 103 -2.96 -0.73 -5.33
N TYR A 104 -4.18 -1.25 -5.42
CA TYR A 104 -4.84 -1.98 -4.34
C TYR A 104 -4.07 -3.25 -3.94
N LEU A 105 -3.69 -4.09 -4.90
CA LEU A 105 -2.92 -5.32 -4.65
C LEU A 105 -1.55 -5.03 -4.03
N LEU A 106 -0.88 -3.97 -4.49
CA LEU A 106 0.39 -3.53 -3.92
C LEU A 106 0.21 -3.05 -2.47
N GLN A 107 -0.75 -2.15 -2.23
CA GLN A 107 -1.06 -1.63 -0.89
C GLN A 107 -1.46 -2.75 0.08
N SER A 108 -2.25 -3.75 -0.36
CA SER A 108 -2.70 -4.84 0.50
C SER A 108 -1.55 -5.69 1.04
N GLY A 109 -0.51 -5.89 0.23
CA GLY A 109 0.72 -6.58 0.66
C GLY A 109 1.56 -5.73 1.60
N LEU A 110 1.88 -4.49 1.21
CA LEU A 110 2.76 -3.61 2.01
C LEU A 110 2.18 -3.30 3.39
N ASN A 111 0.85 -3.24 3.53
CA ASN A 111 0.18 -2.98 4.79
C ASN A 111 0.53 -4.01 5.89
N GLN A 112 0.95 -5.23 5.52
CA GLN A 112 1.30 -6.28 6.48
C GLN A 112 2.73 -6.15 7.03
N TYR A 113 3.59 -5.41 6.33
CA TYR A 113 4.96 -5.16 6.76
C TYR A 113 5.10 -3.88 7.58
N GLU A 114 4.10 -2.99 7.51
CA GLU A 114 4.04 -1.73 8.25
C GLU A 114 5.38 -0.98 8.20
N TRP A 115 6.05 -0.85 9.35
CA TRP A 115 7.29 -0.09 9.54
C TRP A 115 8.55 -0.77 8.97
N ARG A 116 8.49 -2.06 8.64
CA ARG A 116 9.69 -2.85 8.24
C ARG A 116 10.22 -2.54 6.84
N ILE A 117 9.46 -1.79 6.03
CA ILE A 117 9.71 -1.57 4.59
C ILE A 117 9.56 -0.08 4.19
N PRO A 118 10.27 0.84 4.84
CA PRO A 118 10.13 2.29 4.63
C PRO A 118 10.47 2.72 3.18
N ASN A 119 11.42 2.02 2.54
CA ASN A 119 11.84 2.31 1.18
C ASN A 119 10.75 1.96 0.16
N GLU A 120 10.05 0.85 0.39
CA GLU A 120 8.94 0.38 -0.44
C GLU A 120 7.75 1.34 -0.32
N TRP A 121 7.46 1.86 0.88
CA TRP A 121 6.44 2.90 1.04
C TRP A 121 6.79 4.18 0.29
N ARG A 122 8.05 4.64 0.31
CA ARG A 122 8.49 5.77 -0.52
C ARG A 122 8.35 5.46 -2.01
N ARG A 123 8.67 4.25 -2.45
CA ARG A 123 8.46 3.84 -3.87
C ARG A 123 6.98 3.89 -4.26
N LEU A 124 6.08 3.47 -3.37
CA LEU A 124 4.63 3.58 -3.61
C LEU A 124 4.20 5.04 -3.66
N PHE A 125 4.72 5.89 -2.77
CA PHE A 125 4.46 7.33 -2.76
C PHE A 125 4.79 7.99 -4.10
N GLU A 126 5.97 7.73 -4.66
CA GLU A 126 6.34 8.28 -5.97
C GLU A 126 5.40 7.81 -7.08
N ILE A 127 5.02 6.52 -7.10
CA ILE A 127 4.05 6.00 -8.07
C ILE A 127 2.69 6.70 -7.92
N CYS A 128 2.24 6.95 -6.68
CA CYS A 128 1.02 7.70 -6.43
C CYS A 128 1.13 9.13 -6.98
N MET A 129 2.23 9.84 -6.72
CA MET A 129 2.45 11.20 -7.22
C MET A 129 2.51 11.24 -8.76
N ASP A 130 3.16 10.27 -9.40
CA ASP A 130 3.20 10.16 -10.86
C ASP A 130 1.80 9.97 -11.46
N ASN A 131 0.97 9.13 -10.83
CA ASN A 131 -0.41 8.91 -11.25
C ASN A 131 -1.29 10.16 -11.03
N VAL A 132 -1.03 10.97 -10.00
CA VAL A 132 -1.71 12.26 -9.80
C VAL A 132 -1.34 13.24 -10.93
N ASN A 133 -0.07 13.34 -11.30
CA ASN A 133 0.36 14.23 -12.39
C ASN A 133 -0.12 13.79 -13.78
N GLY A 134 -0.39 12.49 -13.96
CA GLY A 134 -0.86 11.92 -15.22
C GLY A 134 -2.39 11.75 -15.31
N LEU A 135 -2.81 10.63 -15.89
CA LEU A 135 -4.23 10.27 -16.13
C LEU A 135 -5.05 10.04 -14.84
N GLY A 136 -4.38 9.77 -13.71
CA GLY A 136 -5.06 9.45 -12.44
C GLY A 136 -5.87 10.61 -11.87
N CYS A 137 -5.53 11.86 -12.21
CA CYS A 137 -6.33 13.03 -11.85
C CYS A 137 -7.70 13.06 -12.52
N SER A 138 -7.91 12.36 -13.64
CA SER A 138 -9.19 12.38 -14.36
C SER A 138 -10.23 11.40 -13.78
N TYR A 139 -9.78 10.26 -13.24
CA TYR A 139 -10.69 9.19 -12.81
C TYR A 139 -10.92 9.15 -11.29
N GLN A 140 -12.19 9.23 -10.87
CA GLN A 140 -12.58 9.23 -9.45
C GLN A 140 -12.11 7.98 -8.68
N ASN A 141 -12.24 6.80 -9.27
CA ASN A 141 -11.82 5.54 -8.66
C ASN A 141 -10.31 5.49 -8.37
N VAL A 142 -9.49 6.02 -9.29
CA VAL A 142 -8.03 6.12 -9.14
C VAL A 142 -7.67 7.14 -8.07
N ARG A 143 -8.30 8.33 -8.06
CA ARG A 143 -8.09 9.34 -7.01
C ARG A 143 -8.40 8.81 -5.61
N LEU A 144 -9.53 8.12 -5.43
CA LEU A 144 -9.89 7.51 -4.16
C LEU A 144 -8.87 6.45 -3.72
N ARG A 145 -8.35 5.67 -4.67
CA ARG A 145 -7.32 4.67 -4.38
C ARG A 145 -6.00 5.30 -3.99
N ILE A 146 -5.57 6.35 -4.69
CA ILE A 146 -4.38 7.13 -4.34
C ILE A 146 -4.54 7.74 -2.95
N GLY A 147 -5.69 8.36 -2.65
CA GLY A 147 -5.98 8.91 -1.33
C GLY A 147 -5.86 7.85 -0.23
N SER A 148 -6.38 6.65 -0.45
CA SER A 148 -6.20 5.52 0.46
C SER A 148 -4.74 5.14 0.65
N CYS A 149 -3.95 5.07 -0.42
CA CYS A 149 -2.51 4.76 -0.34
C CYS A 149 -1.76 5.83 0.46
N LEU A 150 -1.99 7.10 0.17
CA LEU A 150 -1.34 8.23 0.84
C LEU A 150 -1.68 8.28 2.33
N ALA A 151 -2.94 8.00 2.69
CA ALA A 151 -3.36 7.91 4.09
C ALA A 151 -2.65 6.76 4.84
N THR A 152 -2.45 5.62 4.19
CA THR A 152 -1.70 4.50 4.80
C THR A 152 -0.21 4.83 4.93
N ILE A 153 0.41 5.42 3.90
CA ILE A 153 1.82 5.83 3.90
C ILE A 153 2.12 6.77 5.05
N SER A 154 1.26 7.77 5.28
CA SER A 154 1.45 8.77 6.32
C SER A 154 1.00 8.31 7.71
N SER A 155 0.37 7.13 7.85
CA SER A 155 -0.11 6.61 9.13
C SER A 155 1.00 6.42 10.17
N SER A 156 2.21 6.06 9.75
CA SER A 156 3.36 5.93 10.64
C SER A 156 3.74 7.25 11.32
N ASP A 157 3.53 8.38 10.64
CA ASP A 157 3.81 9.72 11.16
C ASP A 157 2.76 10.14 12.22
N PHE A 158 1.49 9.82 11.98
CA PHE A 158 0.42 10.02 12.97
C PHE A 158 0.66 9.24 14.26
N LYS A 159 1.19 8.01 14.17
CA LYS A 159 1.53 7.21 15.36
C LYS A 159 2.59 7.91 16.20
N LYS A 160 3.62 8.51 15.59
CA LYS A 160 4.66 9.28 16.28
C LYS A 160 4.07 10.51 16.97
N ALA A 161 3.32 11.33 16.24
CA ALA A 161 2.68 12.54 16.79
C ALA A 161 1.73 12.23 17.97
N LEU A 162 1.03 11.09 17.95
CA LEU A 162 0.17 10.66 19.04
C LEU A 162 0.97 10.25 20.30
N VAL A 163 2.13 9.62 20.13
CA VAL A 163 3.02 9.26 21.25
C VAL A 163 3.56 10.52 21.91
N GLU A 164 4.00 11.50 21.13
CA GLU A 164 4.46 12.81 21.61
C GLU A 164 3.37 13.54 22.40
N ALA A 165 2.14 13.57 21.86
CA ALA A 165 1.00 14.24 22.50
C ALA A 165 0.63 13.62 23.85
N ASN A 166 0.90 12.33 24.06
CA ASN A 166 0.66 11.62 25.32
C ASN A 166 1.83 11.70 26.30
N GLY A 167 2.84 12.52 26.02
CA GLY A 167 4.04 12.66 26.86
C GLY A 167 4.99 11.46 26.79
N GLY A 168 4.82 10.59 25.79
CA GLY A 168 5.76 9.52 25.49
C GLY A 168 6.95 10.04 24.68
N ASP A 169 8.13 9.49 24.92
CA ASP A 169 9.35 9.87 24.22
C ASP A 169 9.36 9.25 22.81
N ALA A 170 8.78 9.95 21.83
CA ALA A 170 8.71 9.46 20.44
C ALA A 170 10.08 9.42 19.73
N ASN A 171 11.11 10.02 20.34
CA ASN A 171 12.49 10.02 19.88
C ASN A 171 13.31 8.83 20.40
N ALA A 172 12.74 7.96 21.25
CA ALA A 172 13.43 6.78 21.75
C ALA A 172 13.73 5.74 20.64
N GLU A 173 13.00 5.81 19.52
CA GLU A 173 13.26 5.08 18.27
C GLU A 173 13.59 6.08 17.15
N ASP A 174 14.58 6.98 17.36
CA ASP A 174 15.16 7.78 16.28
C ASP A 174 15.93 6.89 15.31
N ASP A 175 15.18 6.18 14.47
CA ASP A 175 15.65 5.41 13.35
C ASP A 175 15.97 6.37 12.19
N SER A 176 16.93 7.29 12.42
CA SER A 176 17.37 8.31 11.45
C SER A 176 17.83 7.74 10.10
N GLN A 177 18.06 6.43 10.05
CA GLN A 177 18.36 5.67 8.84
C GLN A 177 17.14 5.49 7.92
N TRP A 178 15.93 5.45 8.47
CA TRP A 178 14.71 5.14 7.73
C TRP A 178 13.85 6.39 7.54
N LYS A 179 14.06 7.05 6.41
CA LYS A 179 13.28 8.21 6.01
C LYS A 179 11.85 7.79 5.63
N HIS A 180 10.94 7.74 6.60
CA HIS A 180 9.50 7.62 6.32
C HIS A 180 9.00 8.84 5.54
N VAL A 181 7.89 8.68 4.82
CA VAL A 181 7.21 9.80 4.16
C VAL A 181 6.33 10.48 5.20
N THR A 182 6.55 11.76 5.46
CA THR A 182 5.80 12.51 6.47
C THR A 182 4.51 13.08 5.88
N VAL A 183 3.55 13.36 6.75
CA VAL A 183 2.30 14.05 6.40
C VAL A 183 2.58 15.39 5.74
N GLU A 184 3.58 16.12 6.27
CA GLU A 184 4.01 17.41 5.73
C GLU A 184 4.53 17.30 4.29
N GLU A 185 5.33 16.27 3.99
CA GLU A 185 5.84 16.01 2.65
C GLU A 185 4.69 15.73 1.66
N VAL A 186 3.71 14.91 2.07
CA VAL A 186 2.52 14.61 1.26
C VAL A 186 1.74 15.89 0.96
N ILE A 187 1.46 16.70 1.99
CA ILE A 187 0.71 17.97 1.84
C ILE A 187 1.48 18.95 0.96
N SER A 188 2.78 19.09 1.17
CA SER A 188 3.65 19.97 0.38
C SER A 188 3.60 19.62 -1.10
N ARG A 189 3.74 18.32 -1.43
CA ARG A 189 3.70 17.83 -2.83
C ARG A 189 2.34 18.05 -3.46
N ILE A 190 1.25 17.77 -2.75
CA ILE A 190 -0.11 18.01 -3.26
C ILE A 190 -0.37 19.51 -3.46
N ASN A 191 0.00 20.37 -2.50
CA ASN A 191 -0.18 21.81 -2.63
C ASN A 191 0.64 22.38 -3.80
N ALA A 192 1.86 21.90 -4.01
CA ALA A 192 2.67 22.28 -5.17
C ALA A 192 1.98 21.94 -6.49
N MET A 193 1.24 20.83 -6.57
CA MET A 193 0.44 20.46 -7.75
C MET A 193 -0.83 21.30 -7.91
N LEU A 194 -1.42 21.80 -6.81
CA LEU A 194 -2.64 22.63 -6.84
C LEU A 194 -2.37 24.12 -7.12
N THR A 195 -1.15 24.57 -6.83
CA THR A 195 -0.72 25.98 -7.00
C THR A 195 -0.93 26.53 -8.43
N PRO A 196 -0.64 25.80 -9.52
CA PRO A 196 -0.87 26.26 -10.89
C PRO A 196 -2.35 26.42 -11.26
N LEU A 197 -3.25 25.74 -10.54
CA LEU A 197 -4.70 25.74 -10.82
C LEU A 197 -5.43 26.95 -10.20
N GLY A 198 -4.71 27.88 -9.56
CA GLY A 198 -5.29 29.07 -8.94
C GLY A 198 -6.14 28.77 -7.69
N VAL A 199 -6.10 27.53 -7.18
CA VAL A 199 -6.84 27.10 -6.00
C VAL A 199 -6.15 27.68 -4.75
N LYS A 200 -6.69 28.79 -4.21
CA LYS A 200 -6.19 29.45 -2.99
C LYS A 200 -6.42 28.66 -1.69
N HIS A 201 -7.04 27.49 -1.76
CA HIS A 201 -7.33 26.67 -0.60
C HIS A 201 -6.18 25.70 -0.38
N SER A 202 -5.21 26.09 0.47
CA SER A 202 -4.21 25.13 0.97
C SER A 202 -4.93 23.99 1.67
N VAL A 203 -4.58 22.75 1.34
CA VAL A 203 -5.03 21.59 2.10
C VAL A 203 -4.39 21.70 3.50
N ARG A 204 -5.13 22.23 4.47
CA ARG A 204 -4.79 22.15 5.89
C ARG A 204 -5.48 20.93 6.47
N LEU A 205 -4.70 20.06 7.09
CA LEU A 205 -5.28 19.12 8.05
C LEU A 205 -5.96 19.95 9.14
N LEU A 206 -7.26 19.71 9.34
CA LEU A 206 -7.86 19.89 10.66
C LEU A 206 -7.20 18.83 11.55
N MET A 207 -5.96 19.08 11.98
CA MET A 207 -5.48 18.43 13.19
C MET A 207 -6.47 18.85 14.25
N VAL A 208 -7.26 17.89 14.72
CA VAL A 208 -8.10 18.05 15.89
C VAL A 208 -7.16 18.57 16.98
N SER A 209 -7.27 19.86 17.29
CA SER A 209 -6.63 20.43 18.47
C SER A 209 -6.98 19.51 19.63
N PRO A 210 -6.01 19.16 20.51
CA PRO A 210 -6.34 18.46 21.74
C PRO A 210 -7.49 19.21 22.41
N PRO A 211 -8.49 18.52 23.00
CA PRO A 211 -9.54 19.22 23.73
C PRO A 211 -8.85 20.14 24.72
N MET A 212 -9.09 21.44 24.54
CA MET A 212 -8.60 22.50 25.41
C MET A 212 -9.00 22.10 26.82
N PHE A 213 -8.02 21.59 27.59
CA PHE A 213 -8.23 21.27 28.99
C PHE A 213 -8.82 22.51 29.64
N LEU A 214 -10.05 22.37 30.12
CA LEU A 214 -10.68 23.35 30.99
C LEU A 214 -9.70 23.63 32.12
N THR A 215 -9.13 24.82 32.11
CA THR A 215 -8.35 25.36 33.23
C THR A 215 -9.21 25.26 34.48
N PRO A 216 -8.75 24.64 35.59
CA PRO A 216 -9.42 24.82 36.85
C PRO A 216 -9.20 26.27 37.27
N ASN A 217 -10.29 27.04 37.36
CA ASN A 217 -10.32 28.34 38.00
C ASN A 217 -9.57 28.27 39.34
N ARG A 218 -8.39 28.88 39.40
CA ARG A 218 -7.80 29.31 40.66
C ARG A 218 -8.17 30.77 40.87
N HIS A 219 -8.58 31.04 42.11
CA HIS A 219 -8.92 32.31 42.74
C HIS A 219 -10.39 32.73 42.59
N PHE A 220 -11.17 32.49 43.65
CA PHE A 220 -11.54 33.56 44.57
C PHE A 220 -11.56 33.02 46.02
N LEU A 221 -11.35 33.95 46.93
CA LEU A 221 -11.25 33.89 48.40
C LEU A 221 -12.28 32.99 49.09
#